data_AF-A0A7K1FXY5-F1
#
_entry.id   AF-A0A7K1FXY5-F1
#
_cell.length_a   1.000
_cell.length_b   1.000
_cell.length_c   1.000
_cell.angle_alpha   90.00
_cell.angle_beta   90.00
_cell.angle_gamma   90.00
#
_symmetry.space_group_name_H-M   'P 1'
#
loop_
_entity.id
_entity.type
_entity.pdbx_description
1 polymer ?
#
loop_
_entity_poly.entity_id
_entity_poly.type
_entity_poly.pdbx_seq_one_letter_code
_entity_poly.pdbx_strand_id
1 'polypeptide(L)'
;MITIVNNVKKLKENPKSFIDANAIINEQIQLIIKDLTQKIKRINSPHDAKVVISGDSKGFSLNIDSEDEETIKLIQNVLDQLK
;
A
#
# COMPACT_ATOMS: atom_id res chain seq x y z
N MET A 1 8.73 -14.06 -6.08
CA MET A 1 8.83 -13.29 -4.80
C MET A 1 8.30 -11.88 -5.02
N ILE A 2 7.29 -11.46 -4.24
CA ILE A 2 6.66 -10.14 -4.43
C ILE A 2 7.33 -9.09 -3.52
N THR A 3 7.90 -8.06 -4.13
CA THR A 3 8.50 -6.92 -3.45
C THR A 3 7.50 -5.78 -3.36
N ILE A 4 7.39 -5.13 -2.20
CA ILE A 4 6.47 -4.01 -1.98
C ILE A 4 7.27 -2.77 -1.59
N VAL A 5 7.07 -1.69 -2.34
CA VAL A 5 7.71 -0.38 -2.10
C VAL A 5 6.64 0.61 -1.67
N ASN A 6 6.81 1.18 -0.48
CA ASN A 6 5.91 2.21 0.05
C ASN A 6 6.52 3.61 -0.20
N ASN A 7 5.84 4.40 -1.02
CA ASN A 7 6.21 5.78 -1.36
C ASN A 7 5.08 6.77 -1.01
N VAL A 8 4.43 6.54 0.13
CA VAL A 8 3.37 7.39 0.64
C VAL A 8 3.94 8.60 1.40
N LYS A 9 3.47 9.79 1.04
CA LYS A 9 3.81 11.03 1.75
C LYS A 9 2.96 11.17 3.00
N LYS A 10 3.63 11.28 4.15
CA LYS A 10 2.99 11.56 5.44
C LYS A 10 2.65 13.05 5.56
N LEU A 11 1.57 13.34 6.27
CA LEU A 11 1.21 14.69 6.68
C LEU A 11 2.20 15.20 7.74
N LYS A 12 2.43 16.52 7.74
CA LYS A 12 3.29 17.16 8.74
C LYS A 12 2.59 17.15 10.10
N GLU A 13 3.21 16.50 11.06
CA GLU A 13 2.71 16.40 12.44
C GLU A 13 3.03 17.68 13.23
N ASN A 14 2.15 18.03 14.15
CA ASN A 14 2.31 19.12 15.09
C ASN A 14 2.54 18.56 16.51
N PRO A 15 3.79 18.40 16.95
CA PRO A 15 4.12 17.78 18.25
C PRO A 15 3.72 18.63 19.45
N LYS A 16 3.26 19.87 19.24
CA LYS A 16 2.79 20.77 20.31
C LYS A 16 1.29 20.66 20.59
N SER A 17 0.56 19.96 19.73
CA SER A 17 -0.88 19.75 19.91
C SER A 17 -1.14 18.57 20.85
N PHE A 18 -2.07 18.73 21.79
CA PHE A 18 -2.53 17.62 22.65
C PHE A 18 -3.22 16.51 21.84
N ILE A 19 -3.90 16.88 20.76
CA ILE A 19 -4.42 15.95 19.74
C ILE A 19 -3.97 16.46 18.38
N ASP A 20 -3.23 15.63 17.65
CA ASP A 20 -2.82 15.91 16.28
C ASP A 20 -3.60 15.03 15.30
N ALA A 21 -4.56 15.64 14.60
CA ALA A 21 -5.34 14.96 13.58
C ALA A 21 -4.45 14.44 12.43
N ASN A 22 -3.33 15.09 12.13
CA ASN A 22 -2.42 14.63 11.08
C ASN A 22 -1.70 13.34 11.51
N ALA A 23 -1.33 13.22 12.78
CA ALA A 23 -0.76 11.98 13.33
C ALA A 23 -1.77 10.83 13.25
N ILE A 24 -3.03 11.08 13.62
CA ILE A 24 -4.11 10.08 13.53
C ILE A 24 -4.32 9.63 12.07
N ILE A 25 -4.37 10.58 11.13
CA ILE A 25 -4.50 10.26 9.70
C ILE A 25 -3.29 9.45 9.22
N ASN A 26 -2.08 9.85 9.58
CA ASN A 26 -0.86 9.10 9.24
C ASN A 26 -0.90 7.66 9.77
N GLU A 27 -1.36 7.44 11.00
CA GLU A 27 -1.52 6.10 11.57
C GLU A 27 -2.53 5.25 10.80
N GLN A 28 -3.70 5.79 10.48
CA GLN A 28 -4.70 5.07 9.70
C GLN A 28 -4.17 4.69 8.31
N ILE A 29 -3.46 5.60 7.65
CA ILE A 29 -2.80 5.34 6.37
C ILE A 29 -1.79 4.19 6.50
N GLN A 30 -0.98 4.17 7.56
CA GLN A 30 -0.02 3.10 7.80
C GLN A 30 -0.71 1.74 8.05
N LEU A 31 -1.83 1.72 8.76
CA LEU A 31 -2.61 0.50 8.97
C LEU A 31 -3.14 -0.07 7.65
N ILE A 32 -3.69 0.79 6.78
CA ILE A 32 -4.18 0.39 5.45
C ILE A 32 -3.04 -0.18 4.62
N ILE A 33 -1.90 0.50 4.55
CA ILE A 33 -0.73 0.03 3.79
C ILE A 33 -0.21 -1.30 4.34
N LYS A 34 -0.23 -1.48 5.66
CA LYS A 34 0.21 -2.71 6.32
C LYS A 34 -0.72 -3.88 5.97
N ASP A 35 -2.03 -3.69 6.00
CA ASP A 35 -3.00 -4.72 5.63
C ASP A 35 -2.85 -5.11 4.15
N LEU A 36 -2.78 -4.12 3.26
CA LEU A 36 -2.47 -4.31 1.83
C LEU A 36 -1.20 -5.13 1.61
N THR A 37 -0.12 -4.72 2.30
CA THR A 37 1.19 -5.38 2.23
C THR A 37 1.10 -6.85 2.65
N GLN A 38 0.37 -7.13 3.74
CA GLN A 38 0.17 -8.51 4.20
C GLN A 38 -0.64 -9.34 3.21
N LYS A 39 -1.72 -8.80 2.65
CA LYS A 39 -2.56 -9.49 1.67
C LYS A 39 -1.79 -9.82 0.39
N ILE A 40 -1.06 -8.85 -0.15
CA ILE A 40 -0.24 -9.03 -1.36
C ILE A 40 0.89 -10.04 -1.11
N LYS A 41 1.57 -9.98 0.04
CA LYS A 41 2.64 -10.94 0.37
C LYS A 41 2.16 -12.38 0.56
N ARG A 42 0.87 -12.60 0.80
CA ARG A 42 0.27 -13.95 0.89
C ARG A 42 0.00 -14.56 -0.49
N ILE A 43 0.06 -13.77 -1.57
CA ILE A 43 -0.11 -14.28 -2.93
C ILE A 43 1.11 -15.16 -3.23
N ASN A 44 0.84 -16.44 -3.43
CA ASN A 44 1.85 -17.38 -3.88
C ASN A 44 1.91 -17.29 -5.41
N SER A 45 2.90 -16.57 -5.93
CA SER A 45 3.18 -16.50 -7.37
C SER A 45 4.54 -17.15 -7.66
N PRO A 46 4.64 -17.94 -8.74
CA PRO A 46 5.92 -18.48 -9.21
C PRO A 46 6.84 -17.40 -9.81
N HIS A 47 6.33 -16.20 -10.09
CA HIS A 47 7.08 -15.10 -10.68
C HIS A 47 7.39 -13.99 -9.67
N ASP A 48 8.40 -13.18 -10.00
CA ASP A 48 8.72 -11.97 -9.25
C ASP A 48 7.81 -10.83 -9.68
N ALA A 49 7.36 -10.04 -8.70
CA ALA A 49 6.55 -8.86 -8.95
C ALA A 49 6.95 -7.75 -7.99
N LYS A 50 6.81 -6.51 -8.43
CA LYS A 50 7.06 -5.31 -7.66
C LYS A 50 5.78 -4.47 -7.60
N VAL A 51 5.26 -4.28 -6.39
CA VAL A 51 4.12 -3.40 -6.14
C VAL A 51 4.61 -2.11 -5.51
N VAL A 52 4.33 -0.99 -6.15
CA VAL A 52 4.63 0.35 -5.64
C VAL A 52 3.35 1.02 -5.19
N ILE A 53 3.26 1.33 -3.90
CA ILE A 53 2.15 2.07 -3.30
C ILE A 53 2.60 3.52 -3.19
N SER A 54 1.97 4.43 -3.95
CA SER A 54 2.29 5.86 -3.94
C SER A 54 1.04 6.66 -3.57
N GLY A 55 1.20 7.82 -2.94
CA GLY A 55 0.05 8.66 -2.61
C GLY A 55 0.27 9.58 -1.43
N ASP A 56 -0.83 10.20 -1.00
CA ASP A 56 -0.89 11.09 0.16
C ASP A 56 -2.26 10.95 0.87
N SER A 57 -2.55 11.85 1.80
CA SER A 57 -3.81 11.86 2.55
C SER A 57 -5.07 12.06 1.70
N LYS A 58 -4.95 12.41 0.41
CA LYS A 58 -6.08 12.62 -0.50
C LYS A 58 -6.34 11.39 -1.38
N GLY A 59 -5.37 10.49 -1.53
CA GLY A 59 -5.55 9.28 -2.31
C GLY A 59 -4.28 8.48 -2.52
N PHE A 60 -4.47 7.20 -2.86
CA PHE A 60 -3.41 6.25 -3.17
C PHE A 60 -3.52 5.76 -4.61
N SER A 61 -2.37 5.55 -5.24
CA SER A 61 -2.21 4.80 -6.47
C SER A 61 -1.34 3.58 -6.21
N LEU A 62 -1.71 2.47 -6.84
CA LEU A 62 -0.95 1.23 -6.81
C LEU A 62 -0.42 0.97 -8.21
N ASN A 63 0.88 0.76 -8.34
CA ASN A 63 1.50 0.32 -9.58
C ASN A 63 2.06 -1.09 -9.40
N ILE A 64 1.79 -1.98 -10.34
CA ILE A 64 2.23 -3.37 -10.30
C ILE A 64 3.12 -3.60 -11.52
N ASP A 65 4.34 -4.06 -11.26
CA ASP A 65 5.36 -4.34 -12.27
C ASP A 65 5.76 -5.81 -12.14
N SER A 66 5.52 -6.60 -13.18
CA SER A 66 5.72 -8.05 -13.20
C SER A 66 5.85 -8.48 -14.66
N GLU A 67 6.74 -9.43 -14.93
CA GLU A 67 6.92 -10.00 -16.28
C GLU A 67 5.79 -10.99 -16.65
N ASP A 68 5.03 -11.43 -15.64
CA ASP A 68 3.91 -12.35 -15.81
C ASP A 68 2.55 -11.67 -15.56
N GLU A 69 1.65 -11.78 -16.54
CA GLU A 69 0.29 -11.22 -16.49
C GLU A 69 -0.61 -11.94 -15.49
N GLU A 70 -0.42 -13.25 -15.24
CA GLU A 70 -1.23 -13.97 -14.26
C GLU A 70 -0.98 -13.42 -12.86
N THR A 71 0.28 -13.15 -12.53
CA THR A 71 0.70 -12.51 -11.28
C THR A 71 0.11 -11.11 -11.14
N ILE A 72 0.07 -10.32 -12.21
CA ILE A 72 -0.58 -9.01 -12.21
C ILE A 72 -2.08 -9.16 -11.87
N LYS A 73 -2.79 -10.09 -12.52
CA LYS A 73 -4.22 -10.34 -12.27
C LYS A 73 -4.49 -10.82 -10.85
N LEU A 74 -3.63 -11.69 -10.30
CA LEU A 74 -3.75 -12.16 -8.91
C LEU A 74 -3.63 -10.99 -7.93
N ILE A 75 -2.66 -10.09 -8.14
CA ILE A 75 -2.50 -8.91 -7.30
C ILE A 75 -3.70 -7.95 -7.48
N GLN A 76 -4.16 -7.71 -8.70
CA GLN A 76 -5.33 -6.86 -8.98
C GLN A 76 -6.61 -7.39 -8.30
N ASN A 77 -6.87 -8.69 -8.34
CA ASN A 77 -8.02 -9.29 -7.67
C ASN A 77 -8.01 -9.04 -6.16
N VAL A 78 -6.84 -9.11 -5.51
CA VAL A 78 -6.70 -8.81 -4.08
C VAL A 78 -6.98 -7.33 -3.80
N LEU A 79 -6.62 -6.44 -4.73
CA LEU A 79 -6.87 -5.01 -4.60
C LEU A 79 -8.35 -4.65 -4.80
N ASP A 80 -9.05 -5.29 -5.74
CA ASP A 80 -10.47 -5.03 -5.97
C ASP A 80 -11.36 -5.59 -4.85
N GLN A 81 -10.94 -6.62 -4.12
CA GLN A 81 -11.62 -7.10 -2.90
C GLN A 81 -11.54 -6.14 -1.71
N LEU A 82 -10.79 -5.04 -1.83
CA LEU A 82 -10.63 -4.02 -0.80
C LEU A 82 -11.49 -2.76 -1.03
N LYS A 83 -12.17 -2.65 -2.19
CA LYS A 83 -13.17 -1.61 -2.47
C LYS A 83 -14.51 -1.96 -1.83
#